data_AF-D6PBE6-F1
#
_entry.id   AF-D6PBE6-F1
#
_cell.length_a   1.000
_cell.length_b   1.000
_cell.length_c   1.000
_cell.angle_alpha   90.00
_cell.angle_beta   90.00
_cell.angle_gamma   90.00
#
_symmetry.space_group_name_H-M   'P 1'
#
loop_
_entity.id
_entity.type
_entity.pdbx_description
1 polymer ?
#
loop_
_entity_poly.entity_id
_entity_poly.type
_entity_poly.pdbx_seq_one_letter_code
_entity_poly.pdbx_strand_id
1 'polypeptide(L)'
;MNVLEIDGPRDEDGQITNQQILWVGTAGGLHAYDLVAGPTDPFNAFNRERMENIDLDQDGGNDIRSILIADEQVIVGSAAGTWVLEGSHAMIFGIQEGHTRIPGPIQSIALGTVNNVSNLYAGINPGRFANIAPIDPLSNDSDEDGMPDGWEFAYDLDPTDPYDRDLDRDNDGVRFDPSSNYVDRPWTNLDEYRFIATTAEGFNGTDPLDTDTDGDGLSDGSEYWGWFYADTNFTCFYLNGDYLCDESKGQAAASVYLNGWISTGSSGGTDLPTDPSNTDTDGDGMPDGWEIQNRRWIGADFTGGNDWSLDPFDATDADEDADGDGLTNLCEYNWQIILDQIRLEGDPLRGETAEAAANWTAVDPNDIDSDGDGLPDGWEARYSCQWIPSNAGINPMNGSDALNNPDGDGYDVNRDGIIGPDEALNNWMEYHIIDRIMLANASTDGQPHPDGFVTALFDSSWASGPTISFGQQSSEDVQSLVPVVQDQGSLDPLLSDSDNDGMPDGWEVWFSRWDSFSEEWTLNPANEGDAAGDPMEMV
;
A
#
# COMPACT_ATOMS: atom_id res chain seq x y z
N MET A 1 -11.23 -41.08 28.75
CA MET A 1 -10.54 -41.54 29.97
C MET A 1 -11.61 -42.17 30.84
N ASN A 2 -11.47 -43.40 31.32
CA ASN A 2 -12.51 -44.02 32.14
C ASN A 2 -12.29 -43.65 33.60
N VAL A 3 -13.32 -43.15 34.26
CA VAL A 3 -13.28 -42.80 35.69
C VAL A 3 -13.62 -44.04 36.48
N LEU A 4 -12.85 -44.32 37.53
CA LEU A 4 -13.03 -45.47 38.41
C LEU A 4 -13.20 -44.97 39.84
N GLU A 5 -14.30 -45.35 40.49
CA GLU A 5 -14.56 -44.99 41.88
C GLU A 5 -15.00 -46.24 42.65
N ILE A 6 -14.31 -46.56 43.75
CA ILE A 6 -14.63 -47.74 44.59
C ILE A 6 -15.53 -47.30 45.72
N ASP A 7 -16.59 -48.07 45.98
CA ASP A 7 -17.60 -47.71 46.97
C ASP A 7 -18.21 -48.93 47.71
N GLY A 8 -18.97 -48.65 48.77
CA GLY A 8 -19.71 -49.64 49.53
C GLY A 8 -20.36 -49.08 50.81
N PRO A 9 -20.89 -49.93 51.70
CA PRO A 9 -21.66 -49.47 52.87
C PRO A 9 -20.85 -48.56 53.79
N ARG A 10 -21.46 -47.49 54.29
CA ARG A 10 -20.83 -46.48 55.15
C ARG A 10 -21.23 -46.62 56.62
N ASP A 11 -20.36 -46.21 57.55
CA ASP A 11 -20.67 -46.13 58.98
C ASP A 11 -21.28 -44.77 59.37
N GLU A 12 -21.59 -44.56 60.66
CA GLU A 12 -22.15 -43.30 61.17
C GLU A 12 -21.24 -42.08 60.95
N ASP A 13 -19.95 -42.30 60.67
CA ASP A 13 -18.95 -41.28 60.35
C ASP A 13 -18.76 -41.09 58.83
N GLY A 14 -19.56 -41.78 58.00
CA GLY A 14 -19.55 -41.68 56.53
C GLY A 14 -18.40 -42.42 55.83
N GLN A 15 -17.62 -43.21 56.58
CA GLN A 15 -16.48 -43.96 56.04
C GLN A 15 -16.91 -45.31 55.47
N ILE A 16 -16.29 -45.73 54.37
CA ILE A 16 -16.59 -47.01 53.72
C ILE A 16 -16.16 -48.16 54.66
N THR A 17 -17.12 -48.93 55.13
CA THR A 17 -16.92 -50.08 56.02
C THR A 17 -16.49 -51.33 55.26
N ASN A 18 -16.90 -51.46 53.99
CA ASN A 18 -16.55 -52.57 53.12
C ASN A 18 -16.66 -52.15 51.65
N GLN A 19 -15.62 -52.40 50.84
CA GLN A 19 -15.64 -52.08 49.42
C GLN A 19 -16.35 -53.19 48.65
N GLN A 20 -17.50 -52.87 48.06
CA GLN A 20 -18.37 -53.87 47.43
C GLN A 20 -18.60 -53.60 45.94
N ILE A 21 -18.54 -52.34 45.51
CA ILE A 21 -18.84 -51.95 44.14
C ILE A 21 -17.68 -51.13 43.56
N LEU A 22 -17.37 -51.36 42.28
CA LEU A 22 -16.54 -50.49 41.47
C LEU A 22 -17.42 -49.78 40.42
N TRP A 23 -17.53 -48.47 40.54
CA TRP A 23 -18.18 -47.60 39.57
C TRP A 23 -17.23 -47.25 38.45
N VAL A 24 -17.70 -47.36 37.21
CA VAL A 24 -16.94 -47.06 35.99
C VAL A 24 -17.73 -46.08 35.15
N GLY A 25 -17.21 -44.86 35.02
CA GLY A 25 -17.74 -43.82 34.15
C GLY A 25 -17.13 -43.90 32.77
N THR A 26 -17.97 -43.92 31.73
CA THR A 26 -17.54 -43.89 30.32
C THR A 26 -18.41 -42.94 29.51
N ALA A 27 -18.08 -42.75 28.23
CA ALA A 27 -18.94 -42.08 27.25
C ALA A 27 -20.32 -42.77 27.07
N GLY A 28 -20.41 -44.06 27.40
CA GLY A 28 -21.65 -44.86 27.30
C GLY A 28 -22.56 -44.75 28.52
N GLY A 29 -22.14 -44.05 29.58
CA GLY A 29 -22.85 -43.92 30.84
C GLY A 29 -22.08 -44.49 32.03
N LEU A 30 -22.81 -44.67 33.14
CA LEU A 30 -22.29 -45.13 34.42
C LEU A 30 -22.56 -46.64 34.60
N HIS A 31 -21.50 -47.39 34.86
CA HIS A 31 -21.51 -48.83 35.01
C HIS A 31 -21.05 -49.24 36.41
N ALA A 32 -21.55 -50.36 36.93
CA ALA A 32 -21.18 -50.89 38.23
C ALA A 32 -20.71 -52.35 38.13
N TYR A 33 -19.62 -52.67 38.82
CA TYR A 33 -19.12 -54.04 39.00
C TYR A 33 -19.25 -54.46 40.46
N ASP A 34 -19.82 -55.63 40.69
CA ASP A 34 -19.89 -56.24 42.02
C ASP A 34 -18.57 -56.96 42.36
N LEU A 35 -17.82 -56.38 43.29
CA LEU A 35 -16.53 -56.90 43.74
C LEU A 35 -16.68 -58.12 44.68
N VAL A 36 -17.86 -58.32 45.28
CA VAL A 36 -18.16 -59.47 46.14
C VAL A 36 -18.52 -60.70 45.29
N ALA A 37 -19.26 -60.51 44.21
CA ALA A 37 -19.63 -61.59 43.28
C ALA A 37 -18.47 -62.07 42.39
N GLY A 38 -17.43 -61.25 42.19
CA GLY A 38 -16.27 -61.56 41.35
C GLY A 38 -16.47 -61.13 39.88
N PRO A 39 -15.63 -61.61 38.94
CA PRO A 39 -15.63 -61.16 37.54
C PRO A 39 -16.93 -61.56 36.84
N THR A 40 -17.89 -60.66 36.88
CA THR A 40 -19.22 -60.73 36.26
C THR A 40 -19.35 -59.56 35.29
N ASP A 41 -20.24 -59.68 34.30
CA ASP A 41 -20.52 -58.57 33.39
C ASP A 41 -21.07 -57.38 34.20
N PRO A 42 -20.60 -56.14 33.93
CA PRO A 42 -21.08 -54.97 34.65
C PRO A 42 -22.56 -54.77 34.40
N PHE A 43 -23.29 -54.35 35.43
CA PHE A 43 -24.63 -53.83 35.21
C PHE A 43 -24.56 -52.35 34.82
N ASN A 44 -25.29 -51.99 33.76
CA ASN A 44 -25.46 -50.59 33.36
C ASN A 44 -26.38 -49.90 34.37
N ALA A 45 -25.79 -49.18 35.30
CA ALA A 45 -26.54 -48.51 36.35
C ALA A 45 -27.27 -47.27 35.85
N PHE A 46 -26.68 -46.53 34.90
CA PHE A 46 -27.33 -45.42 34.24
C PHE A 46 -26.78 -45.22 32.82
N ASN A 47 -27.65 -45.27 31.80
CA ASN A 47 -27.24 -45.31 30.39
C ASN A 47 -27.13 -43.91 29.75
N ARG A 48 -26.31 -43.80 28.69
CA ARG A 48 -26.16 -42.57 27.89
C ARG A 48 -27.47 -41.95 27.44
N GLU A 49 -28.45 -42.75 26.99
CA GLU A 49 -29.76 -42.26 26.55
C GLU A 49 -30.53 -41.49 27.63
N ARG A 50 -30.18 -41.68 28.91
CA ARG A 50 -30.76 -40.95 30.05
C ARG A 50 -29.84 -39.87 30.61
N MET A 51 -28.61 -39.75 30.11
CA MET A 51 -27.64 -38.67 30.41
C MET A 51 -27.38 -37.79 29.19
N GLU A 52 -28.25 -37.81 28.19
CA GLU A 52 -27.96 -37.24 26.87
C GLU A 52 -27.93 -35.71 26.91
N ASN A 53 -26.78 -35.14 26.56
CA ASN A 53 -26.65 -33.77 26.07
C ASN A 53 -26.51 -33.81 24.54
N ILE A 54 -27.59 -33.43 23.85
CA ILE A 54 -27.69 -33.48 22.38
C ILE A 54 -26.78 -32.42 21.73
N ASP A 55 -26.69 -31.24 22.34
CA ASP A 55 -25.97 -30.09 21.77
C ASP A 55 -24.46 -30.32 21.75
N LEU A 56 -23.93 -31.12 22.68
CA LEU A 56 -22.49 -31.42 22.83
C LEU A 56 -22.15 -32.90 22.55
N ASP A 57 -23.05 -33.66 21.91
CA ASP A 57 -22.88 -35.11 21.74
C ASP A 57 -21.66 -35.47 20.86
N GLN A 58 -21.37 -34.66 19.84
CA GLN A 58 -20.22 -34.84 18.95
C GLN A 58 -18.89 -34.44 19.62
N ASP A 59 -18.94 -33.60 20.65
CA ASP A 59 -17.77 -33.10 21.39
C ASP A 59 -17.48 -33.90 22.67
N GLY A 60 -18.15 -35.05 22.84
CA GLY A 60 -17.99 -35.90 24.02
C GLY A 60 -18.64 -35.31 25.27
N GLY A 61 -19.69 -34.50 25.14
CA GLY A 61 -20.43 -33.87 26.24
C GLY A 61 -20.87 -34.84 27.34
N ASN A 62 -21.14 -36.09 26.95
CA ASN A 62 -21.61 -37.17 27.82
C ASN A 62 -20.47 -37.98 28.46
N ASP A 63 -19.21 -37.64 28.17
CA ASP A 63 -18.04 -38.32 28.75
C ASP A 63 -17.97 -38.06 30.25
N ILE A 64 -18.17 -39.11 31.05
CA ILE A 64 -18.04 -39.04 32.49
C ILE A 64 -16.55 -38.85 32.86
N ARG A 65 -16.28 -37.78 33.61
CA ARG A 65 -14.94 -37.33 34.05
C ARG A 65 -14.73 -37.34 35.56
N SER A 66 -15.81 -37.33 36.34
CA SER A 66 -15.76 -37.54 37.78
C SER A 66 -17.03 -38.23 38.30
N ILE A 67 -16.90 -38.98 39.39
CA ILE A 67 -18.00 -39.68 40.07
C ILE A 67 -17.84 -39.41 41.55
N LEU A 68 -18.93 -39.04 42.23
CA LEU A 68 -19.00 -38.90 43.68
C LEU A 68 -20.23 -39.63 44.18
N ILE A 69 -20.04 -40.60 45.09
CA ILE A 69 -21.15 -41.33 45.70
C ILE A 69 -21.39 -40.85 47.13
N ALA A 70 -22.64 -40.51 47.43
CA ALA A 70 -23.17 -40.17 48.75
C ALA A 70 -24.23 -41.20 49.18
N ASP A 71 -24.76 -41.07 50.39
CA ASP A 71 -25.66 -42.06 50.99
C ASP A 71 -26.96 -42.28 50.19
N GLU A 72 -27.52 -41.21 49.62
CA GLU A 72 -28.78 -41.26 48.85
C GLU A 72 -28.66 -40.67 47.43
N GLN A 73 -27.46 -40.24 47.03
CA GLN A 73 -27.23 -39.64 45.71
C GLN A 73 -25.91 -40.12 45.10
N VAL A 74 -25.89 -40.27 43.77
CA VAL A 74 -24.69 -40.45 42.97
C VAL A 74 -24.55 -39.25 42.04
N ILE A 75 -23.47 -38.49 42.18
CA ILE A 75 -23.21 -37.28 41.39
C ILE A 75 -22.16 -37.60 40.34
N VAL A 76 -22.47 -37.29 39.10
CA VAL A 76 -21.60 -37.53 37.95
C VAL A 76 -21.22 -36.21 37.31
N GLY A 77 -19.92 -35.97 37.15
CA GLY A 77 -19.38 -34.87 36.37
C GLY A 77 -19.07 -35.32 34.96
N SER A 78 -19.71 -34.68 33.98
CA SER A 78 -19.47 -34.91 32.55
C SER A 78 -18.73 -33.74 31.92
N ALA A 79 -18.33 -33.89 30.66
CA ALA A 79 -17.77 -32.77 29.88
C ALA A 79 -18.75 -31.60 29.69
N ALA A 80 -20.06 -31.85 29.78
CA ALA A 80 -21.09 -30.82 29.63
C ALA A 80 -21.59 -30.21 30.97
N GLY A 81 -21.33 -30.87 32.11
CA GLY A 81 -21.81 -30.41 33.41
C GLY A 81 -22.08 -31.55 34.40
N THR A 82 -22.72 -31.23 35.52
CA THR A 82 -23.10 -32.20 36.55
C THR A 82 -24.45 -32.87 36.30
N TRP A 83 -24.57 -34.11 36.77
CA TRP A 83 -25.78 -34.92 36.80
C TRP A 83 -25.93 -35.51 38.20
N VAL A 84 -27.03 -35.23 38.89
CA VAL A 84 -27.33 -35.86 40.19
C VAL A 84 -28.35 -36.97 40.00
N LEU A 85 -27.96 -38.17 40.41
CA LEU A 85 -28.77 -39.39 40.33
C LEU A 85 -29.24 -39.79 41.73
N GLU A 86 -30.49 -40.20 41.87
CA GLU A 86 -31.02 -40.79 43.10
C GLU A 86 -30.53 -42.22 43.22
N GLY A 87 -29.88 -42.56 44.34
CA GLY A 87 -29.31 -43.88 44.52
C GLY A 87 -28.16 -43.90 45.53
N SER A 88 -27.71 -45.09 45.88
CA SER A 88 -26.59 -45.30 46.79
C SER A 88 -25.52 -46.18 46.15
N HIS A 89 -24.52 -46.58 46.93
CA HIS A 89 -23.53 -47.57 46.54
C HIS A 89 -24.17 -48.87 45.97
N ALA A 90 -25.40 -49.22 46.33
CA ALA A 90 -26.04 -50.47 45.96
C ALA A 90 -26.87 -50.40 44.67
N MET A 91 -27.53 -49.28 44.40
CA MET A 91 -28.41 -49.13 43.25
C MET A 91 -28.69 -47.67 42.89
N ILE A 92 -28.97 -47.43 41.62
CA ILE A 92 -29.39 -46.13 41.07
C ILE A 92 -30.82 -46.24 40.54
N PHE A 93 -31.66 -45.28 40.89
CA PHE A 93 -33.08 -45.25 40.53
C PHE A 93 -33.35 -44.35 39.30
N GLY A 94 -32.66 -43.22 39.20
CA GLY A 94 -32.86 -42.26 38.11
C GLY A 94 -32.18 -40.92 38.35
N ILE A 95 -32.43 -39.93 37.49
CA ILE A 95 -32.02 -38.55 37.74
C ILE A 95 -32.91 -37.95 38.83
N GLN A 96 -32.29 -37.26 39.78
CA GLN A 96 -33.03 -36.50 40.78
C GLN A 96 -33.70 -35.28 40.12
N GLU A 97 -35.02 -35.19 40.23
CA GLU A 97 -35.79 -34.05 39.73
C GLU A 97 -35.51 -32.81 40.61
N GLY A 98 -35.02 -31.73 39.99
CA GLY A 98 -34.78 -30.45 40.67
C GLY A 98 -33.36 -30.23 41.24
N HIS A 99 -32.37 -31.02 40.84
CA HIS A 99 -30.98 -30.74 41.20
C HIS A 99 -30.42 -29.51 40.47
N THR A 100 -29.55 -28.76 41.15
CA THR A 100 -28.80 -27.65 40.53
C THR A 100 -27.69 -28.23 39.65
N ARG A 101 -27.72 -27.93 38.35
CA ARG A 101 -26.64 -28.27 37.42
C ARG A 101 -25.54 -27.23 37.46
N ILE A 102 -24.31 -27.68 37.54
CA ILE A 102 -23.13 -26.86 37.28
C ILE A 102 -22.72 -27.15 35.84
N PRO A 103 -22.80 -26.17 34.92
CA PRO A 103 -22.43 -26.37 33.53
C PRO A 103 -20.91 -26.43 33.36
N GLY A 104 -20.46 -26.99 32.23
CA GLY A 104 -19.06 -27.00 31.82
C GLY A 104 -18.31 -28.31 32.12
N PRO A 105 -17.05 -28.41 31.67
CA PRO A 105 -16.26 -29.64 31.75
C PRO A 105 -15.82 -29.96 33.17
N ILE A 106 -16.63 -30.72 33.90
CA ILE A 106 -16.39 -31.05 35.30
C ILE A 106 -15.23 -32.04 35.45
N GLN A 107 -14.18 -31.66 36.18
CA GLN A 107 -13.01 -32.49 36.45
C GLN A 107 -13.03 -33.13 37.84
N SER A 108 -13.61 -32.44 38.82
CA SER A 108 -13.71 -32.94 40.18
C SER A 108 -14.99 -32.46 40.84
N ILE A 109 -15.50 -33.23 41.79
CA ILE A 109 -16.72 -32.92 42.52
C ILE A 109 -16.49 -33.21 44.00
N ALA A 110 -17.00 -32.35 44.88
CA ALA A 110 -17.01 -32.54 46.32
C ALA A 110 -18.33 -32.06 46.91
N LEU A 111 -18.76 -32.71 47.99
CA LEU A 111 -19.86 -32.23 48.82
C LEU A 111 -19.30 -31.60 50.09
N GLY A 112 -19.85 -30.46 50.47
CA GLY A 112 -19.46 -29.76 51.70
C GLY A 112 -20.66 -29.13 52.39
N THR A 113 -20.68 -29.17 53.71
CA THR A 113 -21.75 -28.59 54.51
C THR A 113 -21.36 -27.21 55.00
N VAL A 114 -22.14 -26.18 54.62
CA VAL A 114 -21.98 -24.81 55.09
C VAL A 114 -23.30 -24.37 55.69
N ASN A 115 -23.30 -23.88 56.93
CA ASN A 115 -24.50 -23.44 57.65
C ASN A 115 -25.62 -24.49 57.69
N ASN A 116 -25.26 -25.77 57.86
CA ASN A 116 -26.20 -26.90 57.90
C ASN A 116 -26.95 -27.16 56.57
N VAL A 117 -26.44 -26.62 55.46
CA VAL A 117 -26.90 -26.88 54.09
C VAL A 117 -25.79 -27.61 53.34
N SER A 118 -26.13 -28.72 52.67
CA SER A 118 -25.20 -29.45 51.83
C SER A 118 -25.04 -28.72 50.49
N ASN A 119 -23.81 -28.37 50.13
CA ASN A 119 -23.47 -27.67 48.91
C ASN A 119 -22.61 -28.57 48.03
N LEU A 120 -22.89 -28.51 46.73
CA LEU A 120 -22.10 -29.17 45.70
C LEU A 120 -21.02 -28.23 45.19
N TYR A 121 -19.77 -28.66 45.27
CA TYR A 121 -18.62 -27.98 44.70
C TYR A 121 -18.12 -28.77 43.51
N ALA A 122 -17.80 -28.11 42.41
CA ALA A 122 -17.21 -28.73 41.24
C ALA A 122 -15.98 -27.95 40.77
N GLY A 123 -14.88 -28.66 40.51
CA GLY A 123 -13.74 -28.13 39.80
C GLY A 123 -13.97 -28.27 38.30
N ILE A 124 -13.99 -27.15 37.59
CA ILE A 124 -14.24 -27.08 36.14
C ILE A 124 -12.89 -26.98 35.43
N ASN A 125 -12.72 -27.70 34.31
CA ASN A 125 -11.55 -27.50 33.46
C ASN A 125 -11.58 -26.06 32.91
N PRO A 126 -10.53 -25.24 33.11
CA PRO A 126 -10.50 -23.86 32.62
C PRO A 126 -10.63 -23.74 31.09
N GLY A 127 -10.55 -24.86 30.35
CA GLY A 127 -10.62 -24.81 28.89
C GLY A 127 -9.35 -24.21 28.30
N ARG A 128 -9.35 -24.02 26.98
CA ARG A 128 -8.15 -23.62 26.23
C ARG A 128 -7.75 -22.15 26.47
N PHE A 129 -8.71 -21.31 26.85
CA PHE A 129 -8.56 -19.85 26.81
C PHE A 129 -8.67 -19.14 28.17
N ALA A 130 -9.15 -19.80 29.25
CA ALA A 130 -9.40 -19.11 30.53
C ALA A 130 -8.14 -18.74 31.35
N ASN A 131 -6.99 -18.61 30.71
CA ASN A 131 -5.74 -18.16 31.34
C ASN A 131 -4.90 -17.27 30.41
N ILE A 132 -5.46 -16.74 29.32
CA ILE A 132 -4.72 -15.87 28.40
C ILE A 132 -4.85 -14.39 28.80
N ALA A 133 -5.96 -13.99 29.43
CA ALA A 133 -6.09 -12.77 30.23
C ALA A 133 -7.29 -12.97 31.18
N PRO A 134 -7.40 -12.26 32.31
CA PRO A 134 -8.56 -12.31 33.21
C PRO A 134 -9.80 -11.62 32.60
N ILE A 135 -10.10 -11.92 31.34
CA ILE A 135 -11.24 -11.47 30.55
C ILE A 135 -12.52 -12.04 31.17
N ASP A 136 -13.56 -11.22 31.33
CA ASP A 136 -14.87 -11.67 31.79
C ASP A 136 -15.61 -12.39 30.64
N PRO A 137 -15.81 -13.72 30.69
CA PRO A 137 -16.51 -14.44 29.62
C PRO A 137 -17.99 -14.07 29.47
N LEU A 138 -18.53 -13.23 30.36
CA LEU A 138 -19.89 -12.67 30.29
C LEU A 138 -19.92 -11.24 29.73
N SER A 139 -18.77 -10.60 29.55
CA SER A 139 -18.62 -9.32 28.88
C SER A 139 -18.00 -9.51 27.49
N ASN A 140 -18.20 -8.52 26.62
CA ASN A 140 -17.51 -8.43 25.33
C ASN A 140 -16.43 -7.32 25.34
N ASP A 141 -16.28 -6.67 26.49
CA ASP A 141 -15.44 -5.51 26.80
C ASP A 141 -15.23 -5.60 28.32
N SER A 142 -14.14 -6.24 28.73
CA SER A 142 -13.95 -6.75 30.09
C SER A 142 -13.51 -5.69 31.09
N ASP A 143 -12.92 -4.60 30.62
CA ASP A 143 -12.52 -3.46 31.42
C ASP A 143 -13.41 -2.21 31.23
N GLU A 144 -14.46 -2.33 30.40
CA GLU A 144 -15.52 -1.35 30.15
C GLU A 144 -14.99 -0.04 29.55
N ASP A 145 -13.94 -0.15 28.75
CA ASP A 145 -13.27 0.97 28.14
C ASP A 145 -13.91 1.30 26.77
N GLY A 146 -14.73 0.41 26.22
CA GLY A 146 -15.47 0.64 24.99
C GLY A 146 -14.75 0.20 23.72
N MET A 147 -13.59 -0.46 23.86
CA MET A 147 -13.03 -1.38 22.88
C MET A 147 -13.47 -2.82 23.22
N PRO A 148 -13.80 -3.67 22.24
CA PRO A 148 -14.13 -5.06 22.51
C PRO A 148 -12.89 -5.93 22.78
N ASP A 149 -13.01 -6.90 23.70
CA ASP A 149 -11.93 -7.82 24.07
C ASP A 149 -11.28 -8.51 22.86
N GLY A 150 -12.10 -8.83 21.86
CA GLY A 150 -11.66 -9.50 20.64
C GLY A 150 -10.87 -8.60 19.67
N TRP A 151 -11.18 -7.30 19.65
CA TRP A 151 -10.45 -6.31 18.86
C TRP A 151 -9.11 -6.02 19.53
N GLU A 152 -9.12 -5.73 20.82
CA GLU A 152 -7.93 -5.51 21.63
C GLU A 152 -6.95 -6.68 21.53
N PHE A 153 -7.46 -7.91 21.67
CA PHE A 153 -6.63 -9.11 21.51
C PHE A 153 -6.07 -9.28 20.09
N ALA A 154 -6.78 -8.84 19.05
CA ALA A 154 -6.30 -8.96 17.67
C ALA A 154 -5.11 -8.03 17.40
N TYR A 155 -5.06 -6.90 18.09
CA TYR A 155 -4.04 -5.85 17.94
C TYR A 155 -3.04 -5.80 19.12
N ASP A 156 -2.86 -6.93 19.82
CA ASP A 156 -1.91 -7.06 20.94
C ASP A 156 -2.07 -6.01 22.06
N LEU A 157 -3.29 -5.53 22.29
CA LEU A 157 -3.70 -4.71 23.44
C LEU A 157 -4.10 -5.61 24.63
N ASP A 158 -4.27 -5.05 25.83
CA ASP A 158 -4.64 -5.78 27.05
C ASP A 158 -6.12 -5.58 27.36
N PRO A 159 -7.01 -6.57 27.08
CA PRO A 159 -8.47 -6.48 27.32
C PRO A 159 -8.91 -6.29 28.79
N THR A 160 -7.96 -6.06 29.68
CA THR A 160 -8.17 -5.89 31.12
C THR A 160 -7.54 -4.61 31.68
N ASP A 161 -6.92 -3.80 30.82
CA ASP A 161 -6.31 -2.51 31.16
C ASP A 161 -7.06 -1.34 30.50
N PRO A 162 -8.02 -0.71 31.19
CA PRO A 162 -8.90 0.32 30.59
C PRO A 162 -8.20 1.65 30.27
N TYR A 163 -6.88 1.71 30.45
CA TYR A 163 -6.05 2.87 30.14
C TYR A 163 -5.29 2.71 28.82
N ASP A 164 -5.25 1.51 28.24
CA ASP A 164 -4.54 1.31 26.98
C ASP A 164 -5.30 1.92 25.78
N ARG A 165 -6.63 2.09 25.86
CA ARG A 165 -7.42 2.92 24.93
C ARG A 165 -6.87 4.30 24.63
N ASP A 166 -6.22 4.92 25.61
CA ASP A 166 -5.76 6.31 25.56
C ASP A 166 -4.30 6.37 25.08
N LEU A 167 -3.68 5.22 24.84
CA LEU A 167 -2.36 5.11 24.25
C LEU A 167 -2.46 5.22 22.73
N ASP A 168 -1.38 5.73 22.16
CA ASP A 168 -1.10 5.82 20.74
C ASP A 168 0.24 5.07 20.59
N ARG A 169 0.16 3.84 20.09
CA ARG A 169 1.18 2.81 20.30
C ARG A 169 2.26 2.84 19.22
N ASP A 170 1.84 3.12 18.01
CA ASP A 170 2.63 3.34 16.80
C ASP A 170 3.05 4.81 16.62
N ASN A 171 2.39 5.75 17.33
CA ASN A 171 2.82 7.14 17.53
C ASN A 171 2.75 7.96 16.23
N ASP A 172 1.67 7.73 15.49
CA ASP A 172 1.31 8.27 14.18
C ASP A 172 0.43 9.55 14.27
N GLY A 173 -0.05 9.89 15.48
CA GLY A 173 -0.79 11.12 15.73
C GLY A 173 -0.05 12.40 15.33
N VAL A 174 -0.81 13.47 15.10
CA VAL A 174 -0.25 14.75 14.61
C VAL A 174 0.33 15.60 15.74
N ARG A 175 1.57 16.07 15.53
CA ARG A 175 2.27 16.98 16.44
C ARG A 175 2.46 18.35 15.82
N PHE A 176 1.83 19.37 16.42
CA PHE A 176 1.94 20.74 15.95
C PHE A 176 2.34 21.73 17.06
N ASP A 177 3.25 22.66 16.75
CA ASP A 177 3.64 23.75 17.65
C ASP A 177 3.80 25.11 16.93
N PRO A 178 2.79 26.01 16.99
CA PRO A 178 2.85 27.30 16.30
C PRO A 178 3.82 28.32 16.92
N SER A 179 4.15 28.24 18.22
CA SER A 179 5.08 29.20 18.87
C SER A 179 5.41 28.86 20.34
N SER A 180 5.50 27.58 20.68
CA SER A 180 5.85 26.97 21.98
C SER A 180 4.72 26.67 22.97
N ASN A 181 3.62 26.04 22.53
CA ASN A 181 2.78 25.24 23.45
C ASN A 181 2.12 24.06 22.71
N TYR A 182 2.99 23.18 22.21
CA TYR A 182 2.83 21.73 21.98
C TYR A 182 1.37 21.23 22.01
N VAL A 183 0.76 21.12 20.83
CA VAL A 183 -0.48 20.38 20.65
C VAL A 183 -0.10 19.05 20.03
N ASP A 184 -0.03 18.05 20.88
CA ASP A 184 0.07 16.64 20.53
C ASP A 184 -1.37 16.13 20.42
N ARG A 185 -1.77 15.69 19.24
CA ARG A 185 -3.05 15.01 19.03
C ARG A 185 -2.73 13.54 18.74
N PRO A 186 -2.69 12.70 19.78
CA PRO A 186 -2.52 11.27 19.55
C PRO A 186 -3.68 10.75 18.71
N TRP A 187 -3.39 9.80 17.85
CA TRP A 187 -4.40 8.94 17.24
C TRP A 187 -4.46 7.71 18.15
N THR A 188 -5.42 7.72 19.07
CA THR A 188 -5.41 6.72 20.16
C THR A 188 -6.02 5.41 19.68
N ASN A 189 -5.64 4.29 20.29
CA ASN A 189 -6.21 2.96 20.02
C ASN A 189 -7.75 2.98 19.95
N LEU A 190 -8.39 3.80 20.78
CA LEU A 190 -9.84 3.99 20.75
C LEU A 190 -10.35 4.75 19.53
N ASP A 191 -9.66 5.83 19.16
CA ASP A 191 -10.02 6.65 18.00
C ASP A 191 -9.89 5.81 16.74
N GLU A 192 -8.81 5.04 16.64
CA GLU A 192 -8.58 4.03 15.62
C GLU A 192 -9.71 3.00 15.56
N TYR A 193 -10.03 2.32 16.66
CA TYR A 193 -11.15 1.38 16.71
C TYR A 193 -12.50 2.02 16.27
N ARG A 194 -12.70 3.29 16.59
CA ARG A 194 -13.94 4.02 16.29
C ARG A 194 -13.95 4.66 14.92
N PHE A 195 -12.84 4.64 14.20
CA PHE A 195 -12.74 5.21 12.87
C PHE A 195 -13.81 4.59 11.96
N ILE A 196 -14.46 5.45 11.18
CA ILE A 196 -15.45 5.06 10.20
C ILE A 196 -14.97 5.65 8.88
N ALA A 197 -14.73 4.77 7.91
CA ALA A 197 -14.30 5.15 6.56
C ALA A 197 -15.22 6.25 5.99
N THR A 198 -14.61 7.20 5.31
CA THR A 198 -15.32 8.32 4.67
C THR A 198 -15.65 8.01 3.21
N THR A 199 -14.90 7.09 2.61
CA THR A 199 -15.05 6.57 1.25
C THR A 199 -15.86 5.26 1.23
N ALA A 200 -16.24 4.78 0.05
CA ALA A 200 -16.97 3.51 -0.08
C ALA A 200 -16.05 2.29 -0.13
N GLU A 201 -14.80 2.51 -0.51
CA GLU A 201 -13.72 1.55 -0.71
C GLU A 201 -12.97 1.26 0.59
N GLY A 202 -12.90 2.24 1.50
CA GLY A 202 -12.32 2.11 2.83
C GLY A 202 -13.09 1.19 3.78
N PHE A 203 -12.47 0.92 4.93
CA PHE A 203 -13.02 0.06 5.98
C PHE A 203 -13.00 0.72 7.35
N ASN A 204 -13.93 0.31 8.22
CA ASN A 204 -14.00 0.88 9.57
C ASN A 204 -12.87 0.33 10.44
N GLY A 205 -12.20 1.23 11.15
CA GLY A 205 -11.08 0.95 12.03
C GLY A 205 -9.73 1.01 11.30
N THR A 206 -8.72 1.55 11.98
CA THR A 206 -7.31 1.49 11.57
C THR A 206 -6.51 0.51 12.46
N ASP A 207 -5.26 0.20 12.10
CA ASP A 207 -4.39 -0.71 12.84
C ASP A 207 -3.51 0.03 13.87
N PRO A 208 -3.75 -0.10 15.19
CA PRO A 208 -2.96 0.57 16.25
C PRO A 208 -1.50 0.13 16.38
N LEU A 209 -1.05 -0.77 15.50
CA LEU A 209 0.34 -1.21 15.40
C LEU A 209 1.03 -0.75 14.12
N ASP A 210 0.29 -0.14 13.19
CA ASP A 210 0.78 0.29 11.89
C ASP A 210 0.44 1.76 11.65
N THR A 211 1.48 2.56 11.41
CA THR A 211 1.33 4.02 11.31
C THR A 211 0.59 4.48 10.06
N ASP A 212 0.47 3.61 9.07
CA ASP A 212 -0.05 3.84 7.73
C ASP A 212 -0.84 2.58 7.34
N THR A 213 -2.13 2.56 7.67
CA THR A 213 -2.98 1.36 7.62
C THR A 213 -3.22 0.90 6.18
N ASP A 214 -3.34 1.82 5.23
CA ASP A 214 -3.61 1.49 3.83
C ASP A 214 -2.35 1.44 2.95
N GLY A 215 -1.24 1.96 3.44
CA GLY A 215 0.09 1.82 2.86
C GLY A 215 0.38 2.81 1.74
N ASP A 216 -0.28 3.97 1.71
CA ASP A 216 -0.12 4.98 0.68
C ASP A 216 1.02 5.99 0.94
N GLY A 217 1.60 5.93 2.15
CA GLY A 217 2.71 6.78 2.59
C GLY A 217 2.31 7.94 3.50
N LEU A 218 1.02 8.15 3.77
CA LEU A 218 0.53 9.03 4.82
C LEU A 218 0.27 8.23 6.10
N SER A 219 0.33 8.92 7.23
CA SER A 219 -0.02 8.29 8.50
C SER A 219 -1.49 8.48 8.83
N ASP A 220 -2.15 7.48 9.43
CA ASP A 220 -3.59 7.53 9.73
C ASP A 220 -3.99 8.79 10.50
N GLY A 221 -3.20 9.19 11.49
CA GLY A 221 -3.39 10.44 12.22
C GLY A 221 -3.33 11.68 11.31
N SER A 222 -2.34 11.79 10.43
CA SER A 222 -2.18 12.93 9.52
C SER A 222 -3.35 13.07 8.56
N GLU A 223 -3.83 11.95 8.05
CA GLU A 223 -5.00 11.86 7.17
C GLU A 223 -6.29 12.24 7.89
N TYR A 224 -6.60 11.60 9.02
CA TYR A 224 -7.81 11.90 9.78
C TYR A 224 -7.90 13.36 10.23
N TRP A 225 -6.76 13.98 10.53
CA TRP A 225 -6.70 15.39 10.92
C TRP A 225 -6.58 16.37 9.75
N GLY A 226 -6.32 15.89 8.51
CA GLY A 226 -6.07 16.72 7.33
C GLY A 226 -4.83 17.60 7.49
N TRP A 227 -3.71 16.99 7.90
CA TRP A 227 -2.48 17.70 8.25
C TRP A 227 -1.24 17.09 7.62
N PHE A 228 -0.81 17.68 6.51
CA PHE A 228 0.25 17.14 5.64
C PHE A 228 1.51 18.02 5.61
N TYR A 229 1.82 18.67 6.73
CA TYR A 229 2.93 19.64 6.79
C TYR A 229 4.30 19.02 6.49
N ALA A 230 4.52 17.77 6.93
CA ALA A 230 5.80 17.09 6.75
C ALA A 230 6.00 16.60 5.31
N ASP A 231 4.89 16.30 4.64
CA ASP A 231 4.85 15.59 3.36
C ASP A 231 4.75 16.57 2.18
N THR A 232 4.18 17.76 2.41
CA THR A 232 4.02 18.79 1.39
C THR A 232 5.27 19.65 1.19
N ASN A 233 5.69 19.80 -0.06
CA ASN A 233 6.72 20.76 -0.45
C ASN A 233 6.14 22.17 -0.65
N PHE A 234 6.37 23.06 0.31
CA PHE A 234 5.92 24.47 0.22
C PHE A 234 6.86 25.38 -0.58
N THR A 235 8.08 24.95 -0.88
CA THR A 235 9.13 25.79 -1.49
C THR A 235 8.88 26.07 -2.97
N CYS A 236 8.29 25.11 -3.66
CA CYS A 236 7.99 25.19 -5.08
C CYS A 236 6.49 25.37 -5.33
N PHE A 237 6.13 26.14 -6.36
CA PHE A 237 4.78 26.58 -6.63
C PHE A 237 4.60 27.02 -8.08
N TYR A 238 3.35 27.01 -8.56
CA TYR A 238 3.01 27.50 -9.90
C TYR A 238 2.52 28.95 -9.86
N LEU A 239 3.04 29.76 -10.79
CA LEU A 239 2.60 31.14 -10.99
C LEU A 239 2.37 31.44 -12.47
N ASN A 240 1.11 31.53 -12.88
CA ASN A 240 0.70 31.71 -14.28
C ASN A 240 1.22 30.60 -15.22
N GLY A 241 1.34 29.36 -14.72
CA GLY A 241 1.88 28.22 -15.46
C GLY A 241 3.39 28.04 -15.32
N ASP A 242 4.13 28.99 -14.74
CA ASP A 242 5.57 28.82 -14.51
C ASP A 242 5.81 28.08 -13.19
N TYR A 243 6.59 27.00 -13.23
CA TYR A 243 7.09 26.30 -12.04
C TYR A 243 8.26 27.07 -11.41
N LEU A 244 8.11 27.49 -10.14
CA LEU A 244 9.07 28.34 -9.45
C LEU A 244 9.35 27.84 -8.04
N CYS A 245 10.63 27.78 -7.66
CA CYS A 245 11.06 27.49 -6.30
C CYS A 245 11.68 28.72 -5.64
N ASP A 246 11.13 29.15 -4.49
CA ASP A 246 11.65 30.27 -3.70
C ASP A 246 11.59 29.94 -2.20
N GLU A 247 12.76 29.77 -1.60
CA GLU A 247 12.94 29.47 -0.16
C GLU A 247 12.24 30.47 0.78
N SER A 248 12.25 31.75 0.44
CA SER A 248 11.62 32.77 1.28
C SER A 248 10.11 32.69 1.21
N LYS A 249 9.56 32.37 0.03
CA LYS A 249 8.12 32.14 -0.12
C LYS A 249 7.71 30.81 0.51
N GLY A 250 8.50 29.75 0.35
CA GLY A 250 8.24 28.46 0.97
C GLY A 250 8.18 28.53 2.48
N GLN A 251 9.13 29.23 3.12
CA GLN A 251 9.08 29.46 4.57
C GLN A 251 7.85 30.27 5.00
N ALA A 252 7.41 31.22 4.18
CA ALA A 252 6.19 31.97 4.45
C ALA A 252 4.94 31.10 4.29
N ALA A 253 4.88 30.27 3.25
CA ALA A 253 3.80 29.32 2.97
C ALA A 253 3.67 28.28 4.08
N ALA A 254 4.78 27.62 4.44
CA ALA A 254 4.87 26.73 5.59
C ALA A 254 4.41 27.42 6.89
N SER A 255 4.83 28.66 7.13
CA SER A 255 4.39 29.42 8.31
C SER A 255 2.89 29.70 8.31
N VAL A 256 2.29 30.00 7.16
CA VAL A 256 0.84 30.17 7.00
C VAL A 256 0.10 28.85 7.18
N TYR A 257 0.60 27.75 6.62
CA TYR A 257 0.01 26.42 6.79
C TYR A 257 -0.05 26.03 8.27
N LEU A 258 1.03 26.29 9.02
CA LEU A 258 1.08 26.07 10.46
C LEU A 258 0.16 27.02 11.25
N ASN A 259 0.33 28.34 11.08
CA ASN A 259 -0.24 29.35 11.99
C ASN A 259 -1.59 29.91 11.53
N GLY A 260 -2.01 29.57 10.31
CA GLY A 260 -3.06 30.26 9.58
C GLY A 260 -2.59 31.62 9.06
N TRP A 261 -3.31 32.17 8.07
CA TRP A 261 -3.03 33.51 7.57
C TRP A 261 -3.47 34.55 8.60
N ILE A 262 -2.48 35.09 9.32
CA ILE A 262 -2.70 36.09 10.36
C ILE A 262 -3.49 37.28 9.78
N SER A 263 -4.61 37.62 10.43
CA SER A 263 -5.56 38.71 10.12
C SER A 263 -6.77 38.41 9.22
N THR A 264 -6.87 37.24 8.60
CA THR A 264 -8.06 36.84 7.84
C THR A 264 -9.00 35.91 8.61
N GLY A 265 -8.52 35.32 9.71
CA GLY A 265 -9.27 34.34 10.49
C GLY A 265 -9.19 32.92 9.93
N SER A 266 -8.32 32.67 8.94
CA SER A 266 -7.96 31.32 8.51
C SER A 266 -7.16 30.64 9.62
N SER A 267 -7.59 29.47 10.07
CA SER A 267 -6.75 28.56 10.86
C SER A 267 -5.71 27.93 9.94
N GLY A 268 -4.56 27.52 10.50
CA GLY A 268 -3.65 26.60 9.82
C GLY A 268 -4.25 25.20 9.71
N GLY A 269 -3.63 24.31 8.93
CA GLY A 269 -4.15 22.97 8.62
C GLY A 269 -5.47 23.07 7.86
N THR A 270 -5.37 23.47 6.60
CA THR A 270 -6.52 23.83 5.77
C THR A 270 -6.98 22.73 4.84
N ASP A 271 -6.25 21.62 4.81
CA ASP A 271 -6.59 20.45 3.99
C ASP A 271 -7.80 19.73 4.58
N LEU A 272 -8.53 19.04 3.72
CA LEU A 272 -9.59 18.13 4.14
C LEU A 272 -8.97 16.80 4.61
N PRO A 273 -9.58 16.10 5.57
CA PRO A 273 -9.14 14.76 5.96
C PRO A 273 -9.35 13.73 4.85
N THR A 274 -8.30 13.03 4.44
CA THR A 274 -8.34 11.84 3.59
C THR A 274 -8.85 10.64 4.39
N ASP A 275 -9.01 9.48 3.76
CA ASP A 275 -9.49 8.25 4.42
C ASP A 275 -8.34 7.30 4.77
N PRO A 276 -7.91 7.21 6.04
CA PRO A 276 -6.83 6.32 6.52
C PRO A 276 -6.89 4.83 6.18
N SER A 277 -7.97 4.38 5.57
CA SER A 277 -8.22 2.97 5.24
C SER A 277 -8.37 2.75 3.73
N ASN A 278 -8.16 3.79 2.93
CA ASN A 278 -8.34 3.80 1.50
C ASN A 278 -7.33 4.72 0.83
N THR A 279 -6.39 4.09 0.13
CA THR A 279 -5.24 4.72 -0.50
C THR A 279 -5.54 5.82 -1.52
N ASP A 280 -6.77 5.93 -2.03
CA ASP A 280 -7.16 6.83 -3.13
C ASP A 280 -8.58 7.37 -2.85
N THR A 281 -8.65 8.51 -2.18
CA THR A 281 -9.87 9.07 -1.58
C THR A 281 -10.90 9.51 -2.62
N ASP A 282 -10.46 10.03 -3.77
CA ASP A 282 -11.36 10.51 -4.82
C ASP A 282 -11.55 9.55 -6.01
N GLY A 283 -10.75 8.49 -6.07
CA GLY A 283 -10.92 7.33 -6.92
C GLY A 283 -10.40 7.53 -8.35
N ASP A 284 -9.38 8.35 -8.53
CA ASP A 284 -8.82 8.67 -9.85
C ASP A 284 -7.64 7.76 -10.26
N GLY A 285 -7.13 6.97 -9.32
CA GLY A 285 -6.05 6.00 -9.51
C GLY A 285 -4.68 6.47 -9.03
N MET A 286 -4.55 7.69 -8.50
CA MET A 286 -3.38 8.18 -7.78
C MET A 286 -3.59 8.01 -6.27
N PRO A 287 -2.57 7.59 -5.49
CA PRO A 287 -2.72 7.50 -4.05
C PRO A 287 -2.62 8.85 -3.35
N ASP A 288 -3.39 9.07 -2.28
CA ASP A 288 -3.44 10.35 -1.56
C ASP A 288 -2.03 10.78 -1.12
N GLY A 289 -1.24 9.85 -0.58
CA GLY A 289 0.14 10.11 -0.18
C GLY A 289 1.07 10.52 -1.31
N TRP A 290 0.87 9.96 -2.51
CA TRP A 290 1.64 10.35 -3.68
C TRP A 290 1.26 11.76 -4.15
N GLU A 291 -0.02 12.08 -4.18
CA GLU A 291 -0.50 13.41 -4.54
C GLU A 291 -0.01 14.46 -3.54
N ILE A 292 -0.12 14.20 -2.24
CA ILE A 292 0.33 15.11 -1.17
C ILE A 292 1.83 15.38 -1.25
N GLN A 293 2.65 14.40 -1.65
CA GLN A 293 4.08 14.57 -1.85
C GLN A 293 4.41 15.41 -3.10
N ASN A 294 3.66 15.20 -4.19
CA ASN A 294 3.94 15.80 -5.49
C ASN A 294 3.17 17.09 -5.77
N ARG A 295 2.19 17.45 -4.94
CA ARG A 295 1.42 18.70 -5.09
C ARG A 295 2.28 19.95 -4.95
N ARG A 296 1.88 20.98 -5.66
CA ARG A 296 2.42 22.35 -5.58
C ARG A 296 1.27 23.32 -5.46
N TRP A 297 1.40 24.29 -4.57
CA TRP A 297 0.36 25.30 -4.42
C TRP A 297 0.37 26.24 -5.63
N ILE A 298 -0.80 26.69 -6.04
CA ILE A 298 -0.96 27.57 -7.20
C ILE A 298 -1.23 28.99 -6.72
N GLY A 299 -0.38 29.94 -7.13
CA GLY A 299 -0.62 31.36 -6.92
C GLY A 299 0.61 32.21 -6.63
N ALA A 300 0.38 33.48 -6.29
CA ALA A 300 1.46 34.42 -5.99
C ALA A 300 1.96 34.33 -4.53
N ASP A 301 1.03 34.12 -3.59
CA ASP A 301 1.26 33.98 -2.16
C ASP A 301 0.37 32.86 -1.62
N PHE A 302 0.89 32.04 -0.71
CA PHE A 302 0.15 30.94 -0.11
C PHE A 302 -0.75 31.41 1.04
N THR A 303 -2.05 31.22 0.86
CA THR A 303 -3.16 31.67 1.72
C THR A 303 -3.72 30.63 2.68
N GLY A 304 -3.37 29.36 2.50
CA GLY A 304 -4.07 28.24 3.14
C GLY A 304 -5.44 27.95 2.49
N GLY A 305 -5.67 28.43 1.27
CA GLY A 305 -6.87 28.11 0.50
C GLY A 305 -6.58 28.26 -0.99
N ASN A 306 -5.33 27.96 -1.36
CA ASN A 306 -4.88 27.90 -2.73
C ASN A 306 -5.33 26.58 -3.32
N ASP A 307 -5.50 26.59 -4.64
CA ASP A 307 -5.62 25.36 -5.40
C ASP A 307 -4.26 24.65 -5.40
N TRP A 308 -4.29 23.32 -5.47
CA TRP A 308 -3.11 22.46 -5.57
C TRP A 308 -3.02 21.90 -7.00
N SER A 309 -1.81 21.60 -7.47
CA SER A 309 -1.62 20.92 -8.75
C SER A 309 -2.03 19.45 -8.71
N LEU A 310 -1.99 18.85 -7.52
CA LEU A 310 -2.51 17.53 -7.22
C LEU A 310 -3.35 17.63 -5.93
N ASP A 311 -4.57 17.09 -5.91
CA ASP A 311 -5.55 17.25 -4.82
C ASP A 311 -6.37 15.96 -4.62
N PRO A 312 -6.20 15.24 -3.48
CA PRO A 312 -6.90 13.97 -3.16
C PRO A 312 -8.44 14.03 -3.03
N PHE A 313 -9.05 15.16 -3.42
CA PHE A 313 -10.48 15.41 -3.42
C PHE A 313 -11.00 15.90 -4.78
N ASP A 314 -10.15 15.98 -5.81
CA ASP A 314 -10.49 16.40 -7.15
C ASP A 314 -9.88 15.50 -8.23
N ALA A 315 -10.45 14.31 -8.38
CA ALA A 315 -10.20 13.29 -9.40
C ALA A 315 -10.07 13.74 -10.89
N THR A 316 -10.25 15.02 -11.20
CA THR A 316 -9.99 15.58 -12.52
C THR A 316 -8.55 16.03 -12.73
N ASP A 317 -7.78 16.19 -11.65
CA ASP A 317 -6.36 16.53 -11.69
C ASP A 317 -5.49 15.37 -12.21
N ALA A 318 -5.91 14.10 -12.10
CA ALA A 318 -5.28 12.96 -12.79
C ALA A 318 -5.12 13.16 -14.30
N ASP A 319 -6.04 13.90 -14.93
CA ASP A 319 -6.04 14.22 -16.36
C ASP A 319 -5.32 15.56 -16.67
N GLU A 320 -4.87 16.29 -15.65
CA GLU A 320 -4.03 17.49 -15.80
C GLU A 320 -2.55 17.12 -16.03
N ASP A 321 -1.80 18.06 -16.60
CA ASP A 321 -0.40 17.95 -17.00
C ASP A 321 0.29 19.19 -16.42
N ALA A 322 0.88 19.04 -15.23
CA ALA A 322 1.23 20.20 -14.41
C ALA A 322 2.46 20.94 -14.93
N ASP A 323 3.41 20.24 -15.54
CA ASP A 323 4.63 20.80 -16.12
C ASP A 323 4.56 21.04 -17.64
N GLY A 324 3.58 20.45 -18.32
CA GLY A 324 3.27 20.67 -19.72
C GLY A 324 4.11 19.84 -20.69
N ASP A 325 4.66 18.71 -20.25
CA ASP A 325 5.51 17.81 -21.05
C ASP A 325 4.71 16.80 -21.90
N GLY A 326 3.38 16.76 -21.73
CA GLY A 326 2.46 15.88 -22.45
C GLY A 326 2.13 14.56 -21.75
N LEU A 327 2.62 14.34 -20.53
CA LEU A 327 2.15 13.31 -19.61
C LEU A 327 1.13 13.92 -18.64
N THR A 328 0.09 13.16 -18.32
CA THR A 328 -0.81 13.57 -17.24
C THR A 328 -0.25 13.13 -15.90
N ASN A 329 -0.68 13.75 -14.80
CA ASN A 329 -0.28 13.38 -13.43
C ASN A 329 -0.42 11.86 -13.19
N LEU A 330 -1.56 11.27 -13.60
CA LEU A 330 -1.78 9.83 -13.50
C LEU A 330 -0.80 9.01 -14.36
N CYS A 331 -0.41 9.54 -15.51
CA CYS A 331 0.53 8.92 -16.42
C CYS A 331 1.91 8.76 -15.78
N GLU A 332 2.36 9.78 -15.07
CA GLU A 332 3.65 9.83 -14.40
C GLU A 332 3.66 8.95 -13.16
N TYR A 333 2.55 8.91 -12.41
CA TYR A 333 2.37 7.92 -11.35
C TYR A 333 2.46 6.48 -11.91
N ASN A 334 1.86 6.19 -13.06
CA ASN A 334 1.98 4.88 -13.70
C ASN A 334 3.44 4.55 -14.09
N TRP A 335 4.24 5.53 -14.50
CA TRP A 335 5.68 5.36 -14.73
C TRP A 335 6.44 5.06 -13.43
N GLN A 336 6.06 5.67 -12.31
CA GLN A 336 6.60 5.30 -11.00
C GLN A 336 6.28 3.84 -10.63
N ILE A 337 5.06 3.36 -10.88
CA ILE A 337 4.73 1.94 -10.67
C ILE A 337 5.63 1.03 -11.53
N ILE A 338 5.85 1.39 -12.79
CA ILE A 338 6.75 0.66 -13.69
C ILE A 338 8.17 0.62 -13.11
N LEU A 339 8.68 1.77 -12.64
CA LEU A 339 9.99 1.88 -12.03
C LEU A 339 10.15 0.96 -10.83
N ASP A 340 9.19 0.98 -9.91
CA ASP A 340 9.23 0.17 -8.70
C ASP A 340 9.16 -1.33 -9.00
N GLN A 341 8.37 -1.73 -10.02
CA GLN A 341 8.37 -3.09 -10.51
C GLN A 341 9.76 -3.51 -11.05
N ILE A 342 10.41 -2.65 -11.84
CA ILE A 342 11.74 -2.95 -12.41
C ILE A 342 12.80 -2.99 -11.31
N ARG A 343 12.73 -2.10 -10.32
CA ARG A 343 13.63 -2.14 -9.15
C ARG A 343 13.50 -3.42 -8.34
N LEU A 344 12.31 -4.03 -8.30
CA LEU A 344 12.08 -5.28 -7.58
C LEU A 344 12.53 -6.51 -8.36
N GLU A 345 12.20 -6.61 -9.65
CA GLU A 345 12.33 -7.84 -10.43
C GLU A 345 13.20 -7.73 -11.70
N GLY A 346 13.54 -6.50 -12.11
CA GLY A 346 14.09 -6.18 -13.42
C GLY A 346 13.06 -6.32 -14.54
N ASP A 347 13.47 -6.08 -15.78
CA ASP A 347 12.64 -6.29 -16.96
C ASP A 347 13.38 -7.00 -18.10
N PRO A 348 13.30 -8.35 -18.13
CA PRO A 348 13.94 -9.15 -19.17
C PRO A 348 13.40 -8.92 -20.59
N LEU A 349 12.20 -8.35 -20.76
CA LEU A 349 11.64 -8.10 -22.10
C LEU A 349 12.35 -6.92 -22.78
N ARG A 350 12.78 -5.94 -21.98
CA ARG A 350 13.49 -4.73 -22.44
C ARG A 350 14.99 -4.81 -22.20
N GLY A 351 15.46 -5.83 -21.47
CA GLY A 351 16.87 -6.06 -21.22
C GLY A 351 17.40 -5.35 -19.97
N GLU A 352 16.50 -4.87 -19.13
CA GLU A 352 16.80 -4.06 -17.96
C GLU A 352 16.94 -4.92 -16.71
N THR A 353 17.86 -4.53 -15.83
CA THR A 353 18.11 -5.25 -14.58
C THR A 353 17.72 -4.38 -13.38
N ALA A 354 17.27 -5.04 -12.31
CA ALA A 354 16.96 -4.36 -11.04
C ALA A 354 18.16 -3.53 -10.53
N GLU A 355 19.39 -4.01 -10.73
CA GLU A 355 20.60 -3.28 -10.34
C GLU A 355 20.84 -2.00 -11.16
N ALA A 356 20.40 -1.94 -12.42
CA ALA A 356 20.49 -0.73 -13.22
C ALA A 356 19.44 0.29 -12.77
N ALA A 357 18.19 -0.17 -12.60
CA ALA A 357 17.06 0.65 -12.18
C ALA A 357 17.16 1.20 -10.74
N ALA A 358 18.08 0.68 -9.93
CA ALA A 358 18.33 1.19 -8.59
C ALA A 358 18.81 2.65 -8.57
N ASN A 359 19.41 3.15 -9.66
CA ASN A 359 19.88 4.53 -9.78
C ASN A 359 19.03 5.40 -10.72
N TRP A 360 17.94 4.85 -11.25
CA TRP A 360 17.00 5.59 -12.11
C TRP A 360 16.16 6.56 -11.30
N THR A 361 15.70 7.61 -11.97
CA THR A 361 14.84 8.65 -11.37
C THR A 361 13.38 8.35 -11.68
N ALA A 362 12.47 8.71 -10.78
CA ALA A 362 11.03 8.64 -11.08
C ALA A 362 10.63 9.88 -11.89
N VAL A 363 9.66 9.72 -12.78
CA VAL A 363 9.05 10.83 -13.53
C VAL A 363 8.26 11.70 -12.53
N ASP A 364 8.62 12.97 -12.39
CA ASP A 364 8.03 13.94 -11.46
C ASP A 364 7.01 14.82 -12.21
N PRO A 365 5.73 14.89 -11.78
CA PRO A 365 4.68 15.71 -12.39
C PRO A 365 4.93 17.21 -12.44
N ASN A 366 6.05 17.67 -11.89
CA ASN A 366 6.43 19.07 -11.87
C ASN A 366 7.77 19.34 -12.56
N ASP A 367 8.37 18.36 -13.23
CA ASP A 367 9.67 18.49 -13.90
C ASP A 367 9.70 17.83 -15.28
N ILE A 368 9.81 18.67 -16.32
CA ILE A 368 9.73 18.27 -17.73
C ILE A 368 10.79 17.23 -18.12
N ASP A 369 11.92 17.19 -17.41
CA ASP A 369 13.08 16.32 -17.67
C ASP A 369 13.61 15.80 -16.32
N SER A 370 12.94 14.77 -15.79
CA SER A 370 13.16 14.28 -14.43
C SER A 370 14.54 13.66 -14.22
N ASP A 371 15.10 13.02 -15.24
CA ASP A 371 16.41 12.38 -15.14
C ASP A 371 17.59 13.30 -15.55
N GLY A 372 17.29 14.43 -16.16
CA GLY A 372 18.17 15.57 -16.36
C GLY A 372 19.16 15.40 -17.51
N ASP A 373 18.84 14.60 -18.52
CA ASP A 373 19.70 14.37 -19.68
C ASP A 373 19.45 15.34 -20.86
N GLY A 374 18.42 16.17 -20.74
CA GLY A 374 18.00 17.17 -21.71
C GLY A 374 16.87 16.72 -22.64
N LEU A 375 16.32 15.53 -22.46
CA LEU A 375 15.13 15.02 -23.13
C LEU A 375 13.89 15.16 -22.23
N PRO A 376 12.73 15.60 -22.75
CA PRO A 376 11.51 15.63 -21.94
C PRO A 376 10.95 14.25 -21.64
N ASP A 377 10.42 14.05 -20.44
CA ASP A 377 9.88 12.77 -20.01
C ASP A 377 8.75 12.30 -20.93
N GLY A 378 7.84 13.21 -21.30
CA GLY A 378 6.75 12.95 -22.24
C GLY A 378 7.21 12.61 -23.65
N TRP A 379 8.28 13.22 -24.13
CA TRP A 379 8.88 12.87 -25.41
C TRP A 379 9.49 11.46 -25.36
N GLU A 380 10.23 11.10 -24.32
CA GLU A 380 10.81 9.76 -24.18
C GLU A 380 9.77 8.67 -23.95
N ALA A 381 8.73 8.98 -23.17
CA ALA A 381 7.58 8.12 -22.94
C ALA A 381 6.71 7.94 -24.19
N ARG A 382 6.93 8.74 -25.23
CA ARG A 382 6.07 8.84 -26.43
C ARG A 382 4.63 9.17 -26.08
N TYR A 383 4.45 10.06 -25.09
CA TYR A 383 3.16 10.55 -24.61
C TYR A 383 2.22 9.39 -24.20
N SER A 384 2.80 8.37 -23.56
CA SER A 384 2.12 7.12 -23.21
C SER A 384 2.45 6.72 -21.77
N CYS A 385 1.44 6.30 -21.02
CA CYS A 385 1.56 5.83 -19.63
C CYS A 385 2.03 4.38 -19.52
N GLN A 386 2.42 3.81 -20.67
CA GLN A 386 2.92 2.45 -20.76
C GLN A 386 4.24 2.49 -21.52
N TRP A 387 5.26 1.88 -20.93
CA TRP A 387 6.46 1.58 -21.68
C TRP A 387 6.14 0.49 -22.69
N ILE A 388 6.15 0.75 -23.99
CA ILE A 388 5.90 -0.29 -25.01
C ILE A 388 7.23 -0.96 -25.35
N PRO A 389 7.33 -2.31 -25.51
CA PRO A 389 8.62 -2.96 -25.82
C PRO A 389 9.27 -2.51 -27.14
N SER A 390 8.51 -1.90 -28.05
CA SER A 390 9.05 -1.29 -29.27
C SER A 390 9.80 0.02 -29.02
N ASN A 391 9.60 0.65 -27.87
CA ASN A 391 10.22 1.91 -27.49
C ASN A 391 11.47 1.67 -26.64
N ALA A 392 12.12 0.51 -26.83
CA ALA A 392 13.36 0.21 -26.13
C ALA A 392 14.48 1.11 -26.68
N GLY A 393 15.22 1.78 -25.78
CA GLY A 393 16.31 2.68 -26.14
C GLY A 393 16.02 4.17 -25.89
N ILE A 394 14.79 4.50 -25.47
CA ILE A 394 14.38 5.77 -24.86
C ILE A 394 13.64 5.46 -23.56
N ASN A 395 13.88 6.22 -22.50
CA ASN A 395 13.36 5.93 -21.18
C ASN A 395 13.45 7.17 -20.25
N PRO A 396 12.31 7.79 -19.89
CA PRO A 396 12.26 9.02 -19.06
C PRO A 396 12.77 8.86 -17.62
N MET A 397 13.20 7.64 -17.25
CA MET A 397 13.71 7.33 -15.91
C MET A 397 15.23 7.13 -15.91
N ASN A 398 15.87 7.16 -17.08
CA ASN A 398 17.26 6.75 -17.26
C ASN A 398 18.03 7.62 -18.27
N GLY A 399 18.55 8.74 -17.79
CA GLY A 399 19.31 9.70 -18.60
C GLY A 399 20.66 9.24 -19.17
N SER A 400 20.97 7.94 -19.10
CA SER A 400 22.12 7.35 -19.78
C SER A 400 21.84 6.96 -21.23
N ASP A 401 20.58 7.01 -21.67
CA ASP A 401 20.17 6.65 -23.02
C ASP A 401 20.00 7.84 -23.98
N ALA A 402 20.11 9.10 -23.53
CA ALA A 402 20.17 10.27 -24.43
C ALA A 402 21.09 10.12 -25.66
N LEU A 403 22.21 9.41 -25.52
CA LEU A 403 23.19 9.21 -26.60
C LEU A 403 23.06 7.86 -27.32
N ASN A 404 22.00 7.10 -27.06
CA ASN A 404 21.68 5.88 -27.79
C ASN A 404 21.09 6.21 -29.16
N ASN A 405 21.15 5.22 -30.05
CA ASN A 405 20.59 5.26 -31.39
C ASN A 405 19.79 3.95 -31.58
N PRO A 406 18.49 3.94 -31.22
CA PRO A 406 17.67 2.74 -31.18
C PRO A 406 17.32 2.20 -32.58
N ASP A 407 17.07 3.08 -33.54
CA ASP A 407 16.68 2.72 -34.90
C ASP A 407 17.88 2.40 -35.83
N GLY A 408 19.09 2.78 -35.39
CA GLY A 408 20.37 2.51 -36.03
C GLY A 408 20.64 3.39 -37.25
N ASP A 409 19.98 4.54 -37.36
CA ASP A 409 20.14 5.46 -38.47
C ASP A 409 21.44 6.32 -38.33
N GLY A 410 21.69 7.26 -39.25
CA GLY A 410 22.97 7.96 -39.35
C GLY A 410 23.65 7.82 -40.71
N TYR A 411 24.93 8.19 -40.79
CA TYR A 411 25.70 8.10 -42.03
C TYR A 411 27.16 7.70 -41.81
N ASP A 412 27.61 6.63 -42.48
CA ASP A 412 28.99 6.13 -42.46
C ASP A 412 29.95 7.10 -43.19
N VAL A 413 30.35 8.16 -42.49
CA VAL A 413 31.24 9.23 -42.97
C VAL A 413 32.60 8.65 -43.37
N ASN A 414 33.12 7.74 -42.54
CA ASN A 414 34.46 7.19 -42.69
C ASN A 414 34.56 6.03 -43.71
N ARG A 415 33.41 5.43 -44.07
CA ARG A 415 33.20 4.37 -45.05
C ARG A 415 33.79 3.01 -44.65
N ASP A 416 33.79 2.69 -43.37
CA ASP A 416 34.25 1.39 -42.88
C ASP A 416 33.14 0.33 -42.83
N GLY A 417 31.90 0.73 -43.11
CA GLY A 417 30.72 -0.12 -43.18
C GLY A 417 29.97 -0.28 -41.86
N ILE A 418 30.28 0.51 -40.83
CA ILE A 418 29.62 0.51 -39.53
C ILE A 418 29.31 1.96 -39.14
N ILE A 419 28.11 2.21 -38.62
CA ILE A 419 27.80 3.50 -38.00
C ILE A 419 28.46 3.55 -36.62
N GLY A 420 29.49 4.38 -36.47
CA GLY A 420 30.12 4.65 -35.17
C GLY A 420 29.32 5.62 -34.29
N PRO A 421 29.69 5.79 -33.00
CA PRO A 421 29.02 6.74 -32.11
C PRO A 421 29.04 8.20 -32.60
N ASP A 422 30.06 8.60 -33.37
CA ASP A 422 30.13 9.91 -34.00
C ASP A 422 29.35 10.00 -35.31
N GLU A 423 28.88 8.89 -35.87
CA GLU A 423 28.14 8.82 -37.13
C GLU A 423 26.64 8.55 -36.93
N ALA A 424 26.24 8.23 -35.70
CA ALA A 424 24.87 8.04 -35.28
C ALA A 424 24.14 9.38 -35.16
N LEU A 425 22.91 9.44 -35.67
CA LEU A 425 21.91 10.34 -35.13
C LEU A 425 21.41 9.65 -33.84
N ASN A 426 21.46 10.35 -32.71
CA ASN A 426 21.09 9.79 -31.40
C ASN A 426 19.90 10.55 -30.84
N ASN A 427 19.24 9.98 -29.82
CA ASN A 427 18.02 10.54 -29.22
C ASN A 427 18.15 12.05 -28.92
N TRP A 428 19.26 12.47 -28.31
CA TRP A 428 19.54 13.87 -28.00
C TRP A 428 19.62 14.75 -29.27
N MET A 429 20.24 14.25 -30.34
CA MET A 429 20.28 14.97 -31.62
C MET A 429 18.89 15.09 -32.25
N GLU A 430 18.09 14.03 -32.18
CA GLU A 430 16.77 13.94 -32.77
C GLU A 430 15.76 14.87 -32.12
N TYR A 431 15.82 14.97 -30.78
CA TYR A 431 15.00 15.93 -30.05
C TYR A 431 15.47 17.37 -30.32
N HIS A 432 16.76 17.68 -30.09
CA HIS A 432 17.25 19.06 -30.21
C HIS A 432 17.38 19.59 -31.64
N ILE A 433 17.01 18.81 -32.65
CA ILE A 433 16.86 19.33 -34.01
C ILE A 433 15.75 20.39 -34.10
N ILE A 434 14.82 20.39 -33.13
CA ILE A 434 13.75 21.39 -32.99
C ILE A 434 14.33 22.80 -32.91
N ASP A 435 15.30 23.04 -32.05
CA ASP A 435 15.70 24.38 -31.64
C ASP A 435 17.20 24.68 -31.88
N ARG A 436 18.03 23.66 -32.12
CA ARG A 436 19.48 23.82 -32.27
C ARG A 436 19.97 23.55 -33.67
N ILE A 437 20.99 24.32 -34.04
CA ILE A 437 21.84 24.01 -35.19
C ILE A 437 23.15 23.48 -34.61
N MET A 438 23.36 22.17 -34.73
CA MET A 438 24.46 21.46 -34.08
C MET A 438 25.77 21.59 -34.85
N LEU A 439 26.83 22.03 -34.16
CA LEU A 439 28.20 21.97 -34.67
C LEU A 439 28.96 20.88 -33.91
N ALA A 440 30.23 20.65 -34.27
CA ALA A 440 31.05 19.58 -33.70
C ALA A 440 31.10 19.53 -32.16
N ASN A 441 31.15 20.69 -31.49
CA ASN A 441 31.38 20.78 -30.03
C ASN A 441 30.36 21.65 -29.28
N ALA A 442 29.47 22.32 -30.00
CA ALA A 442 28.49 23.26 -29.45
C ALA A 442 27.42 23.56 -30.52
N SER A 443 26.30 24.14 -30.13
CA SER A 443 25.35 24.75 -31.08
C SER A 443 25.80 26.14 -31.53
N THR A 444 25.18 26.67 -32.58
CA THR A 444 25.51 28.00 -33.16
C THR A 444 25.32 29.17 -32.20
N ASP A 445 24.45 29.03 -31.19
CA ASP A 445 24.23 30.00 -30.11
C ASP A 445 25.30 29.93 -29.00
N GLY A 446 26.20 28.94 -29.07
CA GLY A 446 27.32 28.77 -28.15
C GLY A 446 27.02 27.90 -26.93
N GLN A 447 25.87 27.23 -26.88
CA GLN A 447 25.61 26.24 -25.84
C GLN A 447 26.47 24.98 -26.07
N PRO A 448 27.15 24.48 -25.02
CA PRO A 448 27.86 23.22 -25.12
C PRO A 448 26.87 22.05 -25.26
N HIS A 449 27.32 20.99 -25.92
CA HIS A 449 26.61 19.71 -25.96
C HIS A 449 26.83 18.93 -24.66
N PRO A 450 25.98 17.92 -24.35
CA PRO A 450 26.15 17.08 -23.18
C PRO A 450 27.49 16.32 -23.17
N ASP A 451 27.89 15.89 -21.98
CA ASP A 451 29.16 15.16 -21.79
C ASP A 451 29.14 13.82 -22.55
N GLY A 452 30.20 13.55 -23.32
CA GLY A 452 30.30 12.34 -24.13
C GLY A 452 29.69 12.47 -25.54
N PHE A 453 28.97 13.57 -25.81
CA PHE A 453 28.46 13.87 -27.14
C PHE A 453 29.59 13.98 -28.17
N VAL A 454 29.44 13.27 -29.27
CA VAL A 454 30.31 13.35 -30.44
C VAL A 454 29.45 13.26 -31.69
N THR A 455 29.78 14.06 -32.70
CA THR A 455 29.13 13.94 -34.01
C THR A 455 30.09 14.34 -35.13
N ALA A 456 30.04 13.56 -36.20
CA ALA A 456 30.65 13.78 -37.49
C ALA A 456 29.60 14.18 -38.53
N LEU A 457 28.31 14.19 -38.18
CA LEU A 457 27.21 14.53 -39.10
C LEU A 457 27.11 16.04 -39.42
N PHE A 458 27.80 16.89 -38.64
CA PHE A 458 27.80 18.34 -38.86
C PHE A 458 28.55 18.76 -40.13
N ASP A 459 28.06 19.82 -40.79
CA ASP A 459 28.82 20.52 -41.83
C ASP A 459 29.40 21.85 -41.32
N SER A 460 30.68 22.10 -41.62
CA SER A 460 31.38 23.34 -41.20
C SER A 460 30.73 24.64 -41.69
N SER A 461 29.94 24.60 -42.77
CA SER A 461 29.21 25.76 -43.31
C SER A 461 28.10 26.22 -42.36
N TRP A 462 27.59 25.35 -41.49
CA TRP A 462 26.50 25.67 -40.57
C TRP A 462 26.88 26.72 -39.53
N ALA A 463 28.18 26.91 -39.26
CA ALA A 463 28.67 27.91 -38.31
C ALA A 463 28.37 29.37 -38.70
N SER A 464 28.01 29.63 -39.95
CA SER A 464 27.73 31.00 -40.44
C SER A 464 26.62 31.10 -41.50
N GLY A 465 25.92 30.00 -41.77
CA GLY A 465 24.90 29.89 -42.81
C GLY A 465 23.48 29.93 -42.24
N PRO A 466 23.00 28.82 -41.69
CA PRO A 466 21.63 28.64 -41.20
C PRO A 466 21.27 29.58 -40.07
N THR A 467 20.05 30.09 -40.14
CA THR A 467 19.44 30.98 -39.13
C THR A 467 18.22 30.36 -38.47
N ILE A 468 17.78 29.21 -38.96
CA ILE A 468 16.59 28.46 -38.54
C ILE A 468 17.02 26.99 -38.44
N SER A 469 16.62 26.29 -37.39
CA SER A 469 16.88 24.86 -37.21
C SER A 469 16.06 24.00 -38.19
N PHE A 470 16.29 22.69 -38.21
CA PHE A 470 15.50 21.77 -39.04
C PHE A 470 14.06 21.70 -38.57
N GLY A 471 13.83 21.50 -37.27
CA GLY A 471 12.49 21.36 -36.72
C GLY A 471 11.66 22.64 -36.80
N GLN A 472 12.28 23.82 -36.78
CA GLN A 472 11.58 25.08 -37.08
C GLN A 472 11.08 25.19 -38.54
N GLN A 473 11.63 24.38 -39.46
CA GLN A 473 11.17 24.24 -40.85
C GLN A 473 10.51 22.87 -41.10
N SER A 474 10.05 22.19 -40.05
CA SER A 474 9.31 20.95 -40.19
C SER A 474 7.96 21.17 -40.90
N SER A 475 7.45 20.11 -41.53
CA SER A 475 6.15 20.13 -42.19
C SER A 475 4.99 20.07 -41.18
N GLU A 476 3.79 20.48 -41.63
CA GLU A 476 2.58 20.34 -40.82
C GLU A 476 2.24 18.86 -40.53
N ASP A 477 2.63 17.95 -41.44
CA ASP A 477 2.36 16.51 -41.29
C ASP A 477 3.21 15.93 -40.14
N VAL A 478 4.50 16.24 -40.08
CA VAL A 478 5.40 15.83 -38.98
C VAL A 478 4.97 16.47 -37.65
N GLN A 479 4.70 17.78 -37.63
CA GLN A 479 4.23 18.46 -36.41
C GLN A 479 2.93 17.86 -35.86
N SER A 480 2.04 17.37 -36.73
CA SER A 480 0.76 16.79 -36.31
C SER A 480 0.88 15.43 -35.60
N LEU A 481 2.04 14.77 -35.69
CA LEU A 481 2.33 13.51 -34.98
C LEU A 481 2.70 13.76 -33.50
N VAL A 482 3.08 14.98 -33.16
CA VAL A 482 3.56 15.37 -31.84
C VAL A 482 2.47 16.20 -31.12
N PRO A 483 1.89 15.68 -30.02
CA PRO A 483 0.79 16.35 -29.32
C PRO A 483 1.23 17.62 -28.57
N VAL A 484 2.49 17.67 -28.13
CA VAL A 484 3.06 18.79 -27.38
C VAL A 484 3.67 19.81 -28.33
N VAL A 485 3.27 21.07 -28.21
CA VAL A 485 3.68 22.14 -29.14
C VAL A 485 5.19 22.43 -29.06
N GLN A 486 5.78 22.25 -27.88
CA GLN A 486 7.19 22.49 -27.61
C GLN A 486 8.09 21.46 -28.31
N ASP A 487 7.57 20.25 -28.51
CA ASP A 487 8.29 19.12 -29.10
C ASP A 487 8.07 19.01 -30.61
N GLN A 488 7.20 19.87 -31.18
CA GLN A 488 6.88 19.85 -32.60
C GLN A 488 8.11 20.16 -33.46
N GLY A 489 8.43 19.24 -34.37
CA GLY A 489 9.62 19.30 -35.22
C GLY A 489 10.81 18.48 -34.70
N SER A 490 10.64 17.71 -33.62
CA SER A 490 11.55 16.62 -33.27
C SER A 490 11.43 15.48 -34.28
N LEU A 491 12.46 14.65 -34.32
CA LEU A 491 12.45 13.39 -35.05
C LEU A 491 12.00 12.25 -34.14
N ASP A 492 11.69 11.11 -34.75
CA ASP A 492 11.28 9.89 -34.06
C ASP A 492 12.49 8.94 -33.89
N PRO A 493 13.06 8.81 -32.68
CA PRO A 493 14.27 8.00 -32.43
C PRO A 493 14.10 6.49 -32.61
N LEU A 494 12.87 6.05 -32.91
CA LEU A 494 12.55 4.66 -33.15
C LEU A 494 12.29 4.39 -34.64
N LEU A 495 12.35 5.43 -35.49
CA LEU A 495 12.08 5.38 -36.92
C LEU A 495 13.17 6.11 -37.71
N SER A 496 13.90 5.36 -38.52
CA SER A 496 15.00 5.88 -39.33
C SER A 496 14.63 6.92 -40.40
N ASP A 497 13.35 7.24 -40.57
CA ASP A 497 12.77 8.10 -41.63
C ASP A 497 11.49 8.72 -41.05
N SER A 498 11.66 9.85 -40.36
CA SER A 498 10.64 10.49 -39.52
C SER A 498 9.52 11.14 -40.33
N ASP A 499 9.84 11.72 -41.47
CA ASP A 499 8.88 12.37 -42.37
C ASP A 499 8.33 11.43 -43.46
N ASN A 500 8.87 10.21 -43.55
CA ASN A 500 8.42 9.11 -44.41
C ASN A 500 8.46 9.48 -45.90
N ASP A 501 9.48 10.23 -46.30
CA ASP A 501 9.73 10.63 -47.68
C ASP A 501 10.60 9.60 -48.45
N GLY A 502 11.19 8.65 -47.72
CA GLY A 502 12.02 7.55 -48.20
C GLY A 502 13.53 7.78 -48.07
N MET A 503 13.96 8.89 -47.46
CA MET A 503 15.34 9.16 -47.08
C MET A 503 15.52 8.96 -45.57
N PRO A 504 16.63 8.34 -45.12
CA PRO A 504 16.86 8.22 -43.69
C PRO A 504 17.30 9.53 -43.03
N ASP A 505 16.84 9.81 -41.83
CA ASP A 505 17.05 11.10 -41.15
C ASP A 505 18.54 11.46 -41.04
N GLY A 506 19.36 10.55 -40.51
CA GLY A 506 20.79 10.75 -40.38
C GLY A 506 21.53 10.89 -41.72
N TRP A 507 20.98 10.35 -42.82
CA TRP A 507 21.50 10.58 -44.17
C TRP A 507 21.20 12.00 -44.63
N GLU A 508 19.98 12.48 -44.38
CA GLU A 508 19.57 13.83 -44.73
C GLU A 508 20.36 14.88 -43.95
N VAL A 509 20.51 14.70 -42.64
CA VAL A 509 21.32 15.58 -41.79
C VAL A 509 22.72 15.75 -42.39
N TRP A 510 23.37 14.65 -42.81
CA TRP A 510 24.71 14.70 -43.39
C TRP A 510 24.79 15.41 -44.76
N PHE A 511 23.83 15.18 -45.65
CA PHE A 511 23.81 15.77 -46.99
C PHE A 511 23.16 17.16 -47.06
N SER A 512 22.47 17.57 -46.00
CA SER A 512 21.81 18.86 -45.91
C SER A 512 22.80 20.03 -46.04
N ARG A 513 22.41 21.02 -46.81
CA ARG A 513 23.12 22.30 -47.00
C ARG A 513 22.14 23.43 -46.84
N TRP A 514 22.63 24.56 -46.33
CA TRP A 514 21.83 25.76 -46.17
C TRP A 514 21.81 26.59 -47.46
N ASP A 515 20.63 26.86 -48.01
CA ASP A 515 20.45 27.81 -49.09
C ASP A 515 20.18 29.22 -48.55
N SER A 516 21.22 30.06 -48.57
CA SER A 516 21.11 31.45 -48.13
C SER A 516 20.19 32.35 -48.98
N PHE A 517 19.74 31.91 -50.16
CA PHE A 517 18.83 32.70 -51.01
C PHE A 517 17.36 32.43 -50.73
N SER A 518 16.99 31.16 -50.51
CA SER A 518 15.64 30.74 -50.13
C SER A 518 15.43 30.77 -48.61
N GLU A 519 16.52 30.81 -47.82
CA GLU A 519 16.50 30.68 -46.37
C GLU A 519 15.92 29.32 -45.92
N GLU A 520 16.24 28.25 -46.65
CA GLU A 520 15.73 26.89 -46.45
C GLU A 520 16.87 25.85 -46.41
N TRP A 521 16.61 24.74 -45.74
CA TRP A 521 17.44 23.54 -45.84
C TRP A 521 17.22 22.83 -47.18
N THR A 522 18.29 22.31 -47.78
CA THR A 522 18.19 21.55 -49.04
C THR A 522 17.66 20.13 -48.87
N LEU A 523 17.80 19.59 -47.66
CA LEU A 523 17.26 18.34 -47.14
C LEU A 523 16.97 18.58 -45.65
N ASN A 524 15.88 18.05 -45.13
CA ASN A 524 15.38 18.29 -43.80
C ASN A 524 14.58 17.06 -43.35
N PRO A 525 15.11 16.30 -42.37
CA PRO A 525 14.50 15.04 -41.92
C PRO A 525 13.11 15.16 -41.27
N ALA A 526 12.63 16.40 -41.09
CA ALA A 526 11.31 16.69 -40.56
C ALA A 526 10.37 17.30 -41.62
N ASN A 527 10.65 17.15 -42.92
CA ASN A 527 9.87 17.77 -43.99
C ASN A 527 9.89 16.98 -45.30
N GLU A 528 8.81 16.22 -45.53
CA GLU A 528 8.62 15.35 -46.68
C GLU A 528 8.58 16.08 -48.05
N GLY A 529 8.51 17.41 -48.03
CA GLY A 529 8.45 18.26 -49.21
C GLY A 529 9.77 18.37 -49.97
N ASP A 530 10.88 17.95 -49.39
CA ASP A 530 12.22 18.13 -49.96
C ASP A 530 12.87 16.86 -50.53
N ALA A 531 12.13 15.74 -50.59
CA ALA A 531 12.45 14.51 -51.31
C ALA A 531 12.98 14.69 -52.76
N ALA A 532 12.68 15.84 -53.39
CA ALA A 532 13.12 16.18 -54.74
C ALA A 532 14.34 17.14 -54.78
N GLY A 533 14.82 17.60 -53.63
CA GLY A 533 16.00 18.42 -53.46
C GLY A 533 17.24 17.65 -53.92
N ASP A 534 17.93 18.15 -54.95
CA ASP A 534 19.20 17.57 -55.40
C ASP A 534 20.34 18.21 -54.58
N PRO A 535 20.99 17.49 -53.64
CA PRO A 535 22.12 18.02 -52.89
C PRO A 535 23.34 18.34 -53.79
N MET A 536 23.35 17.90 -55.06
CA MET A 536 24.44 18.14 -56.00
C MET A 536 24.22 19.31 -56.98
N GLU A 537 23.07 19.98 -57.01
CA GLU A 537 22.84 21.07 -57.99
C GLU A 537 23.46 22.42 -57.57
N MET A 538 24.03 22.52 -56.36
CA MET A 538 24.51 23.80 -55.78
C MET A 538 26.01 23.91 -55.46
N VAL A 539 26.87 23.06 -56.04
CA VAL A 539 28.35 23.16 -55.90
C VAL A 539 29.02 23.85 -57.08
#